data_AF-A0A9Q0Z2N9-F1
#
_entry.id   AF-A0A9Q0Z2N9-F1
#
_cell.length_a   1.000
_cell.length_b   1.000
_cell.length_c   1.000
_cell.angle_alpha   90.00
_cell.angle_beta   90.00
_cell.angle_gamma   90.00
#
_symmetry.space_group_name_H-M   'P 1'
#
loop_
_entity.id
_entity.type
_entity.pdbx_description
1 polymer ?
#
loop_
_entity_poly.entity_id
_entity_poly.type
_entity_poly.pdbx_seq_one_letter_code
_entity_poly.pdbx_strand_id
1 'polypeptide(L)'
;MESWSTPSMATMSTLFTKTSHSSHSLPKPFNTHFSPALRLSFAPKTPWKRVRIQAGLIDPDGGKLVQLFAEKSKLDLKKKEAISLPKVKLTKIDIQWVHVLSEGWASPLRGFMRESEFLQTLHFNSLRLENGSVVNMSVPIVLAIDDLQKQGIGDSKRVALVDSDDNTIAIFN
;
A
#
# COMPACT_ATOMS: atom_id res chain seq x y z
N MET A 1 25.93 41.42 15.71
CA MET A 1 24.81 41.24 16.66
C MET A 1 23.55 41.20 15.83
N GLU A 2 23.21 40.03 15.33
CA GLU A 2 22.04 39.81 14.48
C GLU A 2 20.99 39.10 15.34
N SER A 3 19.93 39.85 15.66
CA SER A 3 18.81 39.41 16.48
C SER A 3 17.90 38.50 15.67
N TRP A 4 17.73 37.26 16.12
CA TRP A 4 16.72 36.35 15.60
C TRP A 4 15.34 36.80 16.06
N SER A 5 14.46 37.14 15.11
CA SER A 5 13.03 37.32 15.35
C SER A 5 12.34 35.97 15.28
N THR A 6 11.71 35.55 16.38
CA THR A 6 10.85 34.37 16.44
C THR A 6 9.49 34.67 15.79
N PRO A 7 8.92 33.77 14.98
CA PRO A 7 7.56 33.94 14.48
C PRO A 7 6.53 33.65 15.58
N SER A 8 5.59 34.59 15.73
CA SER A 8 4.44 34.58 16.64
C SER A 8 3.48 33.42 16.35
N MET A 9 3.15 32.64 17.38
CA MET A 9 2.09 31.61 17.37
C MET A 9 0.71 32.25 17.15
N ALA A 10 0.13 32.08 15.97
CA ALA A 10 -1.26 32.46 15.70
C ALA A 10 -2.23 31.39 16.25
N THR A 11 -3.07 31.81 17.20
CA THR A 11 -4.13 31.01 17.81
C THR A 11 -5.37 31.07 16.92
N MET A 12 -5.86 29.94 16.40
CA MET A 12 -7.16 29.87 15.72
C MET A 12 -8.22 29.36 16.70
N SER A 13 -9.12 30.26 17.13
CA SER A 13 -10.33 29.96 17.88
C SER A 13 -11.54 30.35 17.03
N THR A 14 -12.37 29.37 16.64
CA THR A 14 -13.67 29.65 16.00
C THR A 14 -14.73 28.65 16.49
N LEU A 15 -15.46 29.11 17.51
CA LEU A 15 -16.91 29.07 17.73
C LEU A 15 -17.72 27.89 17.17
N PHE A 16 -18.14 27.00 18.09
CA PHE A 16 -19.26 26.09 17.89
C PHE A 16 -20.59 26.87 17.90
N THR A 17 -21.28 26.96 16.77
CA THR A 17 -22.64 27.47 16.69
C THR A 17 -23.62 26.42 17.22
N LYS A 18 -24.16 26.68 18.42
CA LYS A 18 -25.24 25.93 19.06
C LYS A 18 -26.56 26.24 18.35
N THR A 19 -27.15 25.26 17.67
CA THR A 19 -28.51 25.37 17.12
C THR A 19 -29.53 25.36 18.26
N SER A 20 -30.43 26.35 18.28
CA SER A 20 -31.57 26.40 19.19
C SER A 20 -32.67 25.47 18.62
N HIS A 21 -32.98 24.39 19.33
CA HIS A 21 -34.11 23.53 18.99
C HIS A 21 -35.36 24.02 19.74
N SER A 22 -36.38 24.44 18.97
CA SER A 22 -37.71 24.78 19.48
C SER A 22 -38.46 23.51 19.86
N SER A 23 -38.73 23.33 21.16
CA SER A 23 -39.51 22.22 21.69
C SER A 23 -41.01 22.48 21.48
N HIS A 24 -41.58 21.95 20.39
CA HIS A 24 -43.03 21.90 20.24
C HIS A 24 -43.59 20.70 21.02
N SER A 25 -44.44 20.97 22.01
CA SER A 25 -45.11 19.96 22.83
C SER A 25 -46.16 19.19 22.03
N LEU A 26 -46.15 17.87 22.13
CA LEU A 26 -47.16 16.97 21.54
C LEU A 26 -48.47 17.02 22.36
N PRO A 27 -49.66 17.06 21.73
CA PRO A 27 -50.93 16.91 22.44
C PRO A 27 -51.19 15.44 22.83
N LYS A 28 -51.89 15.28 23.97
CA LYS A 28 -52.23 14.01 24.64
C LYS A 28 -52.94 12.99 23.72
N PRO A 29 -52.75 11.68 23.92
CA PRO A 29 -53.42 10.67 23.11
C PRO A 29 -54.91 10.56 23.44
N PHE A 30 -55.72 10.46 22.39
CA PHE A 30 -57.12 10.02 22.46
C PHE A 30 -57.19 8.53 22.81
N ASN A 31 -58.26 8.18 23.56
CA ASN A 31 -58.61 6.84 24.00
C ASN A 31 -58.50 5.78 22.89
N THR A 32 -57.65 4.78 23.09
CA THR A 32 -57.60 3.59 22.23
C THR A 32 -58.49 2.48 22.81
N HIS A 33 -59.53 2.12 22.07
CA HIS A 33 -60.32 0.90 22.27
C HIS A 33 -59.41 -0.32 22.04
N PHE A 34 -59.34 -1.24 23.00
CA PHE A 34 -58.53 -2.45 22.89
C PHE A 34 -59.18 -3.41 21.89
N SER A 35 -58.59 -3.58 20.72
CA SER A 35 -58.86 -4.74 19.84
C SER A 35 -57.90 -5.87 20.25
N PRO A 36 -58.35 -7.15 20.26
CA PRO A 36 -57.48 -8.24 20.64
C PRO A 36 -56.32 -8.35 19.66
N ALA A 37 -55.11 -8.53 20.20
CA ALA A 37 -53.90 -8.69 19.41
C ALA A 37 -54.04 -9.93 18.50
N LEU A 38 -54.03 -9.70 17.17
CA LEU A 38 -53.73 -10.75 16.21
C LEU A 38 -52.31 -11.25 16.52
N ARG A 39 -52.22 -12.45 17.12
CA ARG A 39 -50.94 -13.14 17.32
C ARG A 39 -50.42 -13.60 15.96
N LEU A 40 -49.64 -12.74 15.32
CA LEU A 40 -48.77 -13.13 14.22
C LEU A 40 -47.67 -14.02 14.79
N SER A 41 -47.72 -15.30 14.44
CA SER A 41 -46.65 -16.26 14.68
C SER A 41 -45.42 -15.83 13.86
N PHE A 42 -44.52 -15.07 14.45
CA PHE A 42 -43.19 -14.84 13.86
C PHE A 42 -42.40 -16.15 13.98
N ALA A 43 -42.47 -16.99 12.94
CA ALA A 43 -41.45 -18.00 12.74
C ALA A 43 -40.12 -17.27 12.49
N PRO A 44 -39.03 -17.53 13.24
CA PRO A 44 -37.73 -16.93 12.96
C PRO A 44 -37.18 -17.57 11.69
N LYS A 45 -37.58 -17.04 10.54
CA LYS A 45 -37.02 -17.40 9.24
C LYS A 45 -35.67 -16.73 9.11
N THR A 46 -34.65 -17.48 9.55
CA THR A 46 -33.31 -17.66 8.98
C THR A 46 -32.33 -17.84 10.14
N PRO A 47 -31.54 -18.92 10.16
CA PRO A 47 -30.42 -18.98 11.08
C PRO A 47 -29.49 -17.85 10.67
N TRP A 48 -29.24 -16.94 11.60
CA TRP A 48 -28.16 -15.97 11.46
C TRP A 48 -26.93 -16.79 11.10
N LYS A 49 -26.36 -16.57 9.91
CA LYS A 49 -25.14 -17.28 9.50
C LYS A 49 -24.13 -16.98 10.59
N ARG A 50 -23.85 -17.99 11.41
CA ARG A 50 -22.84 -17.94 12.46
C ARG A 50 -21.54 -17.63 11.73
N VAL A 51 -21.09 -16.37 11.79
CA VAL A 51 -19.78 -15.99 11.29
C VAL A 51 -18.80 -16.81 12.12
N ARG A 52 -18.23 -17.85 11.51
CA ARG A 52 -17.11 -18.56 12.12
C ARG A 52 -15.96 -17.57 12.12
N ILE A 53 -15.72 -16.95 13.26
CA ILE A 53 -14.51 -16.17 13.48
C ILE A 53 -13.38 -17.20 13.57
N GLN A 54 -12.58 -17.27 12.52
CA GLN A 54 -11.37 -18.09 12.49
C GLN A 54 -10.19 -17.15 12.75
N ALA A 55 -9.50 -17.33 13.87
CA ALA A 55 -8.33 -16.54 14.25
C ALA A 55 -7.06 -17.03 13.53
N GLY A 56 -7.01 -16.84 12.21
CA GLY A 56 -5.81 -17.09 11.41
C GLY A 56 -4.87 -15.88 11.38
N LEU A 57 -3.62 -16.09 11.00
CA LEU A 57 -2.75 -14.98 10.55
C LEU A 57 -3.39 -14.34 9.30
N ILE A 58 -3.16 -13.03 9.13
CA ILE A 58 -3.64 -12.34 7.94
C ILE A 58 -2.92 -12.88 6.69
N ASP A 59 -3.66 -12.95 5.60
CA ASP A 59 -3.08 -13.26 4.30
C ASP A 59 -2.35 -12.03 3.75
N PRO A 60 -1.21 -12.20 3.07
CA PRO A 60 -0.53 -11.10 2.39
C PRO A 60 -1.37 -10.55 1.23
N ASP A 61 -1.14 -9.28 0.90
CA ASP A 61 -1.78 -8.61 -0.23
C ASP A 61 -1.53 -9.37 -1.55
N GLY A 62 -2.59 -9.52 -2.36
CA GLY A 62 -2.58 -10.37 -3.56
C GLY A 62 -2.70 -11.88 -3.29
N GLY A 63 -2.83 -12.28 -2.03
CA GLY A 63 -3.08 -13.67 -1.60
C GLY A 63 -1.84 -14.54 -1.44
N LYS A 64 -0.64 -14.02 -1.75
CA LYS A 64 0.63 -14.73 -1.55
C LYS A 64 1.79 -13.74 -1.38
N LEU A 65 2.71 -14.07 -0.47
CA LEU A 65 3.96 -13.34 -0.29
C LEU A 65 4.87 -13.51 -1.53
N VAL A 66 5.31 -12.40 -2.11
CA VAL A 66 6.20 -12.35 -3.27
C VAL A 66 7.62 -12.06 -2.82
N GLN A 67 8.45 -13.11 -2.70
CA GLN A 67 9.88 -12.97 -2.43
C GLN A 67 10.67 -12.94 -3.74
N LEU A 68 11.69 -12.08 -3.81
CA LEU A 68 12.49 -11.86 -5.03
C LEU A 68 13.93 -12.38 -4.92
N PHE A 69 14.19 -13.27 -3.97
CA PHE A 69 15.47 -13.98 -3.90
C PHE A 69 15.60 -14.97 -5.06
N ALA A 70 16.79 -15.01 -5.65
CA ALA A 70 17.15 -16.08 -6.57
C ALA A 70 17.27 -17.42 -5.82
N GLU A 71 16.91 -18.51 -6.51
CA GLU A 71 17.03 -19.85 -5.96
C GLU A 71 18.50 -20.17 -5.64
N LYS A 72 18.77 -20.74 -4.45
CA LYS A 72 20.12 -21.04 -3.97
C LYS A 72 20.96 -21.85 -4.98
N SER A 73 20.34 -22.81 -5.67
CA SER A 73 20.96 -23.66 -6.70
C SER A 73 21.42 -22.88 -7.94
N LYS A 74 20.82 -21.73 -8.22
CA LYS A 74 21.06 -20.91 -9.42
C LYS A 74 21.89 -19.66 -9.13
N LEU A 75 22.31 -19.43 -7.88
CA LEU A 75 23.03 -18.21 -7.49
C LEU A 75 24.32 -18.03 -8.29
N ASP A 76 25.14 -19.07 -8.45
CA ASP A 76 26.41 -18.96 -9.18
C ASP A 76 26.19 -18.67 -10.66
N LEU A 77 25.14 -19.24 -11.26
CA LEU A 77 24.75 -18.96 -12.63
C LEU A 77 24.29 -17.51 -12.78
N LYS A 78 23.49 -17.00 -11.83
CA LYS A 78 23.04 -15.61 -11.80
C LYS A 78 24.19 -14.63 -11.59
N LYS A 79 25.14 -14.94 -10.72
CA LYS A 79 26.35 -14.12 -10.54
C LYS A 79 27.19 -14.05 -11.81
N LYS A 80 27.40 -15.18 -12.50
CA LYS A 80 28.12 -15.22 -13.78
C LYS A 80 27.40 -14.42 -14.87
N GLU A 81 26.08 -14.58 -14.95
CA GLU A 81 25.23 -13.82 -15.88
C GLU A 81 25.31 -12.30 -15.63
N ALA A 82 25.30 -11.87 -14.37
CA ALA A 82 25.36 -10.46 -14.02
C ALA A 82 26.65 -9.76 -14.46
N ILE A 83 27.77 -10.49 -14.57
CA ILE A 83 29.07 -9.94 -14.99
C ILE A 83 28.99 -9.37 -16.41
N SER A 84 28.21 -9.98 -17.31
CA SER A 84 28.10 -9.55 -18.71
C SER A 84 27.01 -8.52 -18.95
N LEU A 85 26.25 -8.13 -17.92
CA LEU A 85 25.17 -7.14 -18.06
C LEU A 85 25.71 -5.70 -17.83
N PRO A 86 25.08 -4.69 -18.45
CA PRO A 86 25.31 -3.31 -18.04
C PRO A 86 24.99 -3.12 -16.56
N LYS A 87 25.82 -2.35 -15.86
CA LYS A 87 25.77 -2.21 -14.41
C LYS A 87 25.17 -0.86 -14.02
N VAL A 88 24.31 -0.89 -13.00
CA VAL A 88 23.79 0.29 -12.32
C VAL A 88 24.30 0.27 -10.88
N LYS A 89 25.06 1.29 -10.50
CA LYS A 89 25.56 1.46 -9.12
C LYS A 89 24.42 1.93 -8.22
N LEU A 90 24.20 1.21 -7.14
CA LEU A 90 23.19 1.49 -6.14
C LEU A 90 23.76 2.38 -5.04
N THR A 91 22.96 3.34 -4.60
CA THR A 91 23.20 4.04 -3.34
C THR A 91 22.83 3.15 -2.16
N LYS A 92 23.20 3.56 -0.95
CA LYS A 92 22.80 2.87 0.29
C LYS A 92 21.28 2.76 0.43
N ILE A 93 20.53 3.80 0.03
CA ILE A 93 19.06 3.81 0.10
C ILE A 93 18.48 2.82 -0.90
N ASP A 94 19.04 2.76 -2.11
CA ASP A 94 18.55 1.81 -3.12
C ASP A 94 18.74 0.37 -2.68
N ILE A 95 19.87 0.04 -2.03
CA ILE A 95 20.12 -1.29 -1.46
C ILE A 95 19.07 -1.62 -0.38
N GLN A 96 18.68 -0.65 0.46
CA GLN A 96 17.62 -0.86 1.44
C GLN A 96 16.27 -1.14 0.76
N TRP A 97 15.94 -0.43 -0.33
CA TRP A 97 14.75 -0.73 -1.11
C TRP A 97 14.79 -2.10 -1.79
N VAL A 98 15.96 -2.52 -2.30
CA VAL A 98 16.16 -3.88 -2.80
C VAL A 98 15.88 -4.91 -1.71
N HIS A 99 16.23 -4.63 -0.45
CA HIS A 99 15.94 -5.52 0.68
C HIS A 99 14.43 -5.60 0.99
N VAL A 100 13.75 -4.44 1.02
CA VAL A 100 12.29 -4.37 1.19
C VAL A 100 11.58 -5.22 0.12
N LEU A 101 12.02 -5.09 -1.13
CA LEU A 101 11.47 -5.84 -2.26
C LEU A 101 11.81 -7.33 -2.18
N SER A 102 13.03 -7.71 -1.77
CA SER A 102 13.47 -9.11 -1.77
C SER A 102 12.74 -9.97 -0.75
N GLU A 103 12.47 -9.42 0.44
CA GLU A 103 11.74 -10.10 1.52
C GLU A 103 10.22 -10.12 1.31
N GLY A 104 9.71 -9.32 0.36
CA GLY A 104 8.29 -9.29 -0.01
C GLY A 104 7.43 -8.36 0.85
N TRP A 105 8.03 -7.38 1.52
CA TRP A 105 7.29 -6.36 2.30
C TRP A 105 6.32 -5.56 1.45
N ALA A 106 6.67 -5.33 0.18
CA ALA A 106 5.83 -4.62 -0.79
C ALA A 106 5.07 -5.58 -1.72
N SER A 107 4.79 -6.81 -1.27
CA SER A 107 3.93 -7.74 -2.03
C SER A 107 2.63 -7.02 -2.42
N PRO A 108 2.20 -7.09 -3.70
CA PRO A 108 2.60 -8.06 -4.72
C PRO A 108 3.62 -7.55 -5.76
N LEU A 109 4.37 -6.46 -5.47
CA LEU A 109 5.37 -5.95 -6.40
C LEU A 109 6.42 -7.01 -6.77
N ARG A 110 6.86 -6.97 -8.03
CA ARG A 110 7.82 -7.93 -8.61
C ARG A 110 9.19 -7.33 -8.88
N GLY A 111 9.42 -6.11 -8.40
CA GLY A 111 10.62 -5.30 -8.58
C GLY A 111 10.32 -3.84 -8.29
N PHE A 112 11.23 -2.94 -8.69
CA PHE A 112 10.94 -1.52 -8.73
C PHE A 112 9.75 -1.22 -9.63
N MET A 113 8.95 -0.22 -9.24
CA MET A 113 7.72 0.13 -9.93
C MET A 113 7.99 0.53 -11.38
N ARG A 114 7.19 -0.02 -12.29
CA ARG A 114 7.04 0.49 -13.65
C ARG A 114 6.22 1.77 -13.64
N GLU A 115 6.21 2.50 -14.76
CA GLU A 115 5.46 3.75 -14.91
C GLU A 115 3.98 3.60 -14.50
N SER A 116 3.31 2.53 -14.94
CA SER A 116 1.91 2.28 -14.60
C SER A 116 1.67 2.06 -13.10
N GLU A 117 2.60 1.43 -12.40
CA GLU A 117 2.51 1.17 -10.96
C GLU A 117 2.82 2.46 -10.19
N PHE A 118 3.84 3.20 -10.61
CA PHE A 118 4.23 4.49 -10.05
C PHE A 118 3.08 5.51 -10.11
N LEU A 119 2.43 5.66 -11.27
CA LEU A 119 1.30 6.58 -11.45
C LEU A 119 0.10 6.20 -10.57
N GLN A 120 -0.18 4.90 -10.44
CA GLN A 120 -1.27 4.43 -9.57
C GLN A 120 -0.98 4.71 -8.10
N THR A 121 0.26 4.47 -7.66
CA THR A 121 0.69 4.82 -6.30
C THR A 121 0.56 6.32 -6.04
N LEU A 122 1.06 7.17 -6.96
CA LEU A 122 1.03 8.62 -6.79
C LEU A 122 -0.39 9.19 -6.72
N HIS A 123 -1.31 8.70 -7.55
CA HIS A 123 -2.65 9.28 -7.67
C HIS A 123 -3.70 8.60 -6.78
N PHE A 124 -3.54 7.31 -6.48
CA PHE A 124 -4.58 6.51 -5.82
C PHE A 124 -4.11 5.82 -4.55
N ASN A 125 -2.83 5.95 -4.17
CA ASN A 125 -2.25 5.24 -3.03
C ASN A 125 -2.52 3.71 -3.07
N SER A 126 -2.61 3.14 -4.27
CA SER A 126 -3.02 1.75 -4.47
C SER A 126 -2.48 1.17 -5.77
N LEU A 127 -2.50 -0.17 -5.89
CA LEU A 127 -2.23 -0.88 -7.14
C LEU A 127 -3.42 -1.76 -7.51
N ARG A 128 -3.81 -1.74 -8.78
CA ARG A 128 -4.81 -2.66 -9.34
C ARG A 128 -4.13 -3.92 -9.89
N LEU A 129 -4.57 -5.07 -9.41
CA LEU A 129 -4.07 -6.38 -9.83
C LEU A 129 -4.80 -6.90 -11.07
N GLU A 130 -4.22 -7.92 -11.73
CA GLU A 130 -4.76 -8.53 -12.95
C GLU A 130 -6.18 -9.10 -12.76
N ASN A 131 -6.48 -9.61 -11.55
CA ASN A 131 -7.82 -10.10 -11.19
C ASN A 131 -8.83 -8.97 -10.88
N GLY A 132 -8.43 -7.71 -11.03
CA GLY A 132 -9.25 -6.53 -10.78
C GLY A 132 -9.31 -6.08 -9.33
N SER A 133 -8.74 -6.83 -8.38
CA SER A 133 -8.63 -6.40 -6.98
C SER A 133 -7.64 -5.25 -6.81
N VAL A 134 -7.73 -4.55 -5.68
CA VAL A 134 -6.91 -3.37 -5.38
C VAL A 134 -6.24 -3.58 -4.03
N VAL A 135 -4.95 -3.26 -3.96
CA VAL A 135 -4.13 -3.35 -2.73
C VAL A 135 -3.58 -1.97 -2.38
N ASN A 136 -3.28 -1.72 -1.11
CA ASN A 136 -2.70 -0.45 -0.69
C ASN A 136 -1.24 -0.35 -1.16
N MET A 137 -0.88 0.81 -1.70
CA MET A 137 0.51 1.12 -2.08
C MET A 137 0.66 2.63 -2.19
N SER A 138 0.98 3.27 -1.06
CA SER A 138 0.96 4.72 -0.90
C SER A 138 2.30 5.42 -1.12
N VAL A 139 3.39 4.65 -1.25
CA VAL A 139 4.75 5.21 -1.38
C VAL A 139 5.43 4.62 -2.61
N PRO A 140 5.98 5.46 -3.52
CA PRO A 140 6.75 5.00 -4.66
C PRO A 140 8.00 4.20 -4.26
N ILE A 141 8.18 3.02 -4.85
CA ILE A 141 9.40 2.20 -4.73
C ILE A 141 10.05 2.15 -6.12
N VAL A 142 10.91 3.12 -6.41
CA VAL A 142 11.51 3.34 -7.73
C VAL A 142 13.03 3.39 -7.64
N LEU A 143 13.70 3.06 -8.74
CA LEU A 143 15.14 3.24 -8.90
C LEU A 143 15.38 4.38 -9.88
N ALA A 144 15.90 5.51 -9.37
CA ALA A 144 16.27 6.63 -10.22
C ALA A 144 17.63 6.38 -10.86
N ILE A 145 17.77 6.76 -12.13
CA ILE A 145 19.03 6.72 -12.87
C ILE A 145 19.27 8.06 -13.56
N ASP A 146 20.53 8.41 -13.75
CA ASP A 146 20.92 9.60 -14.52
C ASP A 146 20.98 9.32 -16.03
N ASP A 147 21.17 10.38 -16.83
CA ASP A 147 21.24 10.27 -18.29
C ASP A 147 22.45 9.45 -18.78
N LEU A 148 23.57 9.46 -18.05
CA LEU A 148 24.77 8.70 -18.40
C LEU A 148 24.55 7.21 -18.18
N GLN A 149 23.92 6.84 -17.06
CA GLN A 149 23.51 5.48 -16.75
C GLN A 149 22.50 4.98 -17.79
N LYS A 150 21.50 5.80 -18.13
CA LYS A 150 20.52 5.47 -19.17
C LYS A 150 21.18 5.20 -20.52
N GLN A 151 22.14 6.03 -20.93
CA GLN A 151 22.92 5.81 -22.15
C GLN A 151 23.76 4.52 -22.07
N GLY A 152 24.38 4.25 -20.92
CA GLY A 152 25.17 3.03 -20.69
C GLY A 152 24.35 1.74 -20.70
N ILE A 153 23.07 1.80 -20.33
CA ILE A 153 22.14 0.67 -20.44
C ILE A 153 21.75 0.44 -21.91
N GLY A 154 21.51 1.51 -22.66
CA GLY A 154 21.11 1.45 -24.07
C GLY A 154 19.85 0.62 -24.28
N ASP A 155 19.89 -0.29 -25.26
CA ASP A 155 18.77 -1.19 -25.59
C ASP A 155 18.73 -2.48 -24.74
N SER A 156 19.60 -2.59 -23.73
CA SER A 156 19.61 -3.77 -22.87
C SER A 156 18.33 -3.86 -22.06
N LYS A 157 17.66 -5.01 -22.15
CA LYS A 157 16.47 -5.31 -21.34
C LYS A 157 16.79 -5.65 -19.90
N ARG A 158 18.06 -5.94 -19.60
CA ARG A 158 18.50 -6.47 -18.31
C ARG A 158 19.73 -5.72 -17.83
N VAL A 159 19.74 -5.42 -16.54
CA VAL A 159 20.84 -4.70 -15.90
C VAL A 159 21.24 -5.41 -14.61
N ALA A 160 22.53 -5.39 -14.29
CA ALA A 160 23.03 -5.82 -13.00
C ALA A 160 23.03 -4.62 -12.04
N LEU A 161 22.42 -4.80 -10.86
CA LEU A 161 22.49 -3.81 -9.79
C LEU A 161 23.67 -4.15 -8.90
N VAL A 162 24.59 -3.21 -8.74
CA VAL A 162 25.85 -3.41 -8.01
C VAL A 162 26.01 -2.39 -6.89
N ASP A 163 26.75 -2.73 -5.84
CA ASP A 163 27.09 -1.80 -4.76
C ASP A 163 28.25 -0.85 -5.14
N SER A 164 28.77 -0.11 -4.16
CA SER A 164 29.93 0.78 -4.34
C SER A 164 31.20 0.04 -4.76
N ASP A 165 31.33 -1.22 -4.34
CA ASP A 165 32.52 -2.07 -4.50
C ASP A 165 32.39 -2.99 -5.73
N ASP A 166 31.40 -2.73 -6.59
CA ASP A 166 31.07 -3.49 -7.80
C ASP A 166 30.64 -4.94 -7.55
N ASN A 167 30.22 -5.28 -6.32
CA ASN A 167 29.59 -6.56 -6.01
C ASN A 167 28.16 -6.59 -6.57
N THR A 168 27.79 -7.69 -7.22
CA THR A 168 26.42 -7.87 -7.73
C THR A 168 25.45 -8.15 -6.59
N ILE A 169 24.42 -7.29 -6.48
CA ILE A 169 23.33 -7.42 -5.51
C ILE A 169 22.11 -8.07 -6.15
N ALA A 170 21.72 -7.64 -7.35
CA ALA A 170 20.53 -8.14 -8.03
C ALA A 170 20.66 -8.06 -9.56
N ILE A 171 19.77 -8.77 -10.26
CA ILE A 171 19.55 -8.56 -11.69
C ILE A 171 18.14 -8.03 -11.87
N PHE A 172 18.03 -6.89 -12.56
CA PHE A 172 16.76 -6.28 -12.92
C PHE A 172 16.44 -6.64 -14.37
N ASN A 173 15.24 -7.17 -14.61
CA ASN A 173 14.81 -7.73 -15.90
C ASN A 173 13.64 -6.96 -16.54
#